data_AF-A2DIH1-F1
#
_entry.id   AF-A2DIH1-F1
#
_cell.length_a   1.000
_cell.length_b   1.000
_cell.length_c   1.000
_cell.angle_alpha   90.00
_cell.angle_beta   90.00
_cell.angle_gamma   90.00
#
_symmetry.space_group_name_H-M   'P 1'
#
loop_
_entity.id
_entity.type
_entity.pdbx_description
1 polymer ?
#
loop_
_entity_poly.entity_id
_entity_poly.type
_entity_poly.pdbx_seq_one_letter_code
_entity_poly.pdbx_strand_id
1 'polypeptide(L)'
;MSDQDVHPNEFSKLRSIYKYYIDSYLALYQLKTEKEEELKSIYKMIKAELIDSKKYLPTIAIKEILDIILFNNRYTKSYLFLAKLISDDYHVTEVSNVATILNFLFYKEYGIKLDKSANFKEFNSKNLDIHTKNTIYRAIGCPKVRLAQRSI
;
A
#
# COMPACT_ATOMS: atom_id res chain seq x y z
N MET A 1 -34.26 -15.11 -21.67
CA MET A 1 -33.72 -14.20 -20.64
C MET A 1 -33.64 -15.01 -19.36
N SER A 2 -32.43 -15.24 -18.86
CA SER A 2 -32.26 -16.00 -17.61
C SER A 2 -32.39 -15.02 -16.46
N ASP A 3 -33.54 -15.04 -15.78
CA ASP A 3 -33.69 -14.40 -14.47
C ASP A 3 -32.86 -15.20 -13.47
N GLN A 4 -31.57 -14.86 -13.36
CA GLN A 4 -30.76 -15.28 -12.24
C GLN A 4 -31.17 -14.40 -11.05
N ASP A 5 -32.08 -14.93 -10.26
CA ASP A 5 -32.40 -14.43 -8.92
C ASP A 5 -31.17 -14.70 -8.04
N VAL A 6 -30.17 -13.83 -8.12
CA VAL A 6 -28.95 -13.91 -7.30
C VAL A 6 -29.38 -13.67 -5.87
N HIS A 7 -29.60 -14.75 -5.11
CA HIS A 7 -29.99 -14.69 -3.70
C HIS A 7 -29.07 -13.72 -2.93
N PRO A 8 -29.56 -12.52 -2.53
CA PRO A 8 -28.74 -11.50 -1.85
C PRO A 8 -28.16 -11.97 -0.51
N ASN A 9 -28.66 -13.09 0.01
CA ASN A 9 -28.40 -13.64 1.32
C ASN A 9 -27.07 -14.42 1.42
N GLU A 10 -26.55 -15.00 0.33
CA GLU A 10 -25.27 -15.72 0.38
C GLU A 10 -24.07 -14.79 0.23
N PHE A 11 -24.15 -13.83 -0.70
CA PHE A 11 -23.10 -12.82 -0.89
C PHE A 11 -22.89 -11.97 0.36
N SER A 12 -23.98 -11.54 1.02
CA SER A 12 -23.91 -10.76 2.26
C SER A 12 -23.28 -11.54 3.41
N LYS A 13 -23.57 -12.84 3.54
CA LYS A 13 -22.91 -13.74 4.51
C LYS A 13 -21.41 -13.86 4.23
N LEU A 14 -21.02 -14.14 2.98
CA LEU A 14 -19.62 -14.25 2.58
C LEU A 14 -18.86 -12.94 2.83
N ARG A 15 -19.44 -11.80 2.43
CA ARG A 15 -18.86 -10.47 2.66
C ARG A 15 -18.68 -10.16 4.14
N SER A 16 -19.59 -10.64 4.99
CA SER A 16 -19.50 -10.45 6.44
C SER A 16 -18.36 -11.27 7.05
N ILE A 17 -18.15 -12.51 6.59
CA ILE A 17 -17.03 -13.37 7.03
C ILE A 17 -15.68 -12.74 6.67
N TYR A 18 -15.55 -12.19 5.46
CA TYR A 18 -14.32 -11.56 4.98
C TYR A 18 -14.26 -10.04 5.22
N LYS A 19 -15.16 -9.50 6.04
CA LYS A 19 -15.25 -8.06 6.29
C LYS A 19 -13.93 -7.46 6.76
N TYR A 20 -13.26 -8.13 7.70
CA TYR A 20 -11.95 -7.69 8.22
C TYR A 20 -10.90 -7.53 7.11
N TYR A 21 -10.87 -8.45 6.14
CA TYR A 21 -9.94 -8.42 5.02
C TYR A 21 -10.28 -7.27 4.07
N ILE A 22 -11.56 -7.16 3.71
CA ILE A 22 -12.06 -6.11 2.82
C ILE A 22 -11.79 -4.72 3.41
N ASP A 23 -12.14 -4.51 4.68
CA ASP A 23 -11.98 -3.21 5.34
C ASP A 23 -10.50 -2.84 5.50
N SER A 24 -9.63 -3.82 5.84
CA SER A 24 -8.19 -3.59 5.96
C SER A 24 -7.55 -3.17 4.62
N TYR A 25 -7.86 -3.87 3.54
CA TYR A 25 -7.31 -3.53 2.22
C TYR A 25 -7.92 -2.25 1.65
N LEU A 26 -9.21 -1.99 1.89
CA LEU A 26 -9.82 -0.71 1.53
C LEU A 26 -9.07 0.44 2.20
N ALA A 27 -8.74 0.33 3.50
CA ALA A 27 -7.96 1.34 4.19
C ALA A 27 -6.55 1.52 3.61
N LEU A 28 -5.87 0.42 3.28
CA LEU A 28 -4.53 0.44 2.66
C LEU A 28 -4.54 1.11 1.27
N TYR A 29 -5.51 0.77 0.41
CA TYR A 29 -5.63 1.37 -0.92
C TYR A 29 -6.12 2.82 -0.89
N GLN A 30 -6.91 3.19 0.13
CA GLN A 30 -7.40 4.57 0.30
C GLN A 30 -6.46 5.46 1.12
N LEU A 31 -5.32 4.93 1.57
CA LEU A 31 -4.32 5.67 2.34
C LEU A 31 -3.91 6.94 1.60
N LYS A 32 -4.07 8.07 2.27
CA LYS A 32 -3.78 9.41 1.74
C LYS A 32 -3.00 10.29 2.72
N THR A 33 -2.21 9.66 3.58
CA THR A 33 -1.51 10.33 4.67
C THR A 33 -0.05 9.92 4.75
N GLU A 34 0.79 10.87 5.15
CA GLU A 34 2.21 10.67 5.48
C GLU A 34 2.47 10.96 6.97
N LYS A 35 1.42 11.29 7.73
CA LYS A 35 1.56 11.59 9.16
C LYS A 35 1.78 10.30 9.93
N GLU A 36 2.89 10.24 10.64
CA GLU A 36 3.32 9.06 11.39
C GLU A 36 2.25 8.52 12.35
N GLU A 37 1.55 9.39 13.08
CA GLU A 37 0.52 8.98 14.04
C GLU A 37 -0.69 8.31 13.36
N GLU A 38 -1.11 8.80 12.20
CA GLU A 38 -2.17 8.17 11.41
C GLU A 38 -1.70 6.82 10.86
N LEU A 39 -0.44 6.73 10.42
CA LEU A 39 0.16 5.46 9.97
C LEU A 39 0.30 4.43 11.09
N LYS A 40 0.67 4.85 12.31
CA LYS A 40 0.69 3.97 13.49
C LYS A 40 -0.70 3.42 13.81
N SER A 41 -1.76 4.22 13.63
CA SER A 41 -3.13 3.74 13.80
C SER A 41 -3.50 2.69 12.75
N ILE A 42 -3.15 2.92 11.48
CA ILE A 42 -3.37 1.95 10.39
C ILE A 42 -2.57 0.66 10.66
N TYR A 43 -1.32 0.79 11.10
CA TYR A 43 -0.48 -0.33 11.49
C TYR A 43 -1.13 -1.18 12.59
N LYS A 44 -1.63 -0.56 13.67
CA LYS A 44 -2.32 -1.28 14.75
C LYS A 44 -3.52 -2.09 14.25
N MET A 45 -4.29 -1.52 13.31
CA MET A 45 -5.42 -2.22 12.70
C MET A 45 -4.94 -3.42 11.86
N ILE A 46 -3.93 -3.25 11.00
CA ILE A 46 -3.33 -4.34 10.22
C ILE A 46 -2.80 -5.45 11.13
N LYS A 47 -2.10 -5.05 12.20
CA LYS A 47 -1.53 -5.96 13.19
C LYS A 47 -2.62 -6.84 13.81
N ALA A 48 -3.66 -6.23 14.36
CA ALA A 48 -4.74 -6.95 15.04
C ALA A 48 -5.60 -7.79 14.08
N GLU A 49 -6.05 -7.20 12.97
CA GLU A 49 -7.05 -7.80 12.09
C GLU A 49 -6.47 -8.84 11.13
N LEU A 50 -5.24 -8.65 10.65
CA LEU A 50 -4.60 -9.53 9.66
C LEU A 50 -3.60 -10.49 10.31
N ILE A 51 -2.66 -9.98 11.10
CA ILE A 51 -1.49 -10.76 11.54
C ILE A 51 -1.79 -11.52 12.84
N ASP A 52 -2.18 -10.84 13.90
CA ASP A 52 -2.44 -11.42 15.23
C ASP A 52 -3.63 -12.39 15.21
N SER A 53 -4.59 -12.17 14.31
CA SER A 53 -5.70 -13.10 14.06
C SER A 53 -5.26 -14.42 13.41
N LYS A 54 -3.96 -14.59 13.14
CA LYS A 54 -3.30 -15.74 12.49
C LYS A 54 -3.80 -16.03 11.08
N LYS A 55 -4.42 -15.05 10.44
CA LYS A 55 -4.92 -15.18 9.07
C LYS A 55 -3.83 -14.89 8.04
N TYR A 56 -2.83 -14.11 8.42
CA TYR A 56 -1.75 -13.65 7.55
C TYR A 56 -0.37 -13.85 8.17
N LEU A 57 0.57 -14.30 7.36
CA LEU A 57 1.98 -14.29 7.75
C LEU A 57 2.55 -12.87 7.62
N PRO A 58 3.39 -12.41 8.55
CA PRO A 58 4.03 -11.09 8.47
C PRO A 58 4.77 -10.85 7.15
N THR A 59 5.42 -11.88 6.61
CA THR A 59 6.12 -11.84 5.31
C THR A 59 5.16 -11.56 4.15
N ILE A 60 3.97 -12.16 4.17
CA ILE A 60 2.92 -11.92 3.17
C ILE A 60 2.39 -10.50 3.30
N ALA A 61 2.10 -10.05 4.53
CA ALA A 61 1.61 -8.69 4.78
C ALA A 61 2.60 -7.61 4.29
N ILE A 62 3.90 -7.78 4.57
CA ILE A 62 4.96 -6.88 4.06
C ILE A 62 4.93 -6.86 2.54
N LYS A 63 4.91 -8.03 1.89
CA LYS A 63 4.90 -8.12 0.43
C LYS A 63 3.70 -7.38 -0.17
N GLU A 64 2.50 -7.64 0.33
CA GLU A 64 1.29 -7.04 -0.23
C GLU A 64 1.23 -5.52 -0.01
N ILE A 65 1.68 -5.02 1.15
CA ILE A 65 1.80 -3.59 1.39
C ILE A 65 2.78 -2.94 0.41
N LEU A 66 3.91 -3.58 0.14
CA LEU A 66 4.87 -3.08 -0.84
C LEU A 66 4.29 -3.09 -2.25
N ASP A 67 3.57 -4.14 -2.64
CA ASP A 67 2.96 -4.24 -3.98
C ASP A 67 1.93 -3.13 -4.25
N ILE A 68 1.28 -2.57 -3.22
CA ILE A 68 0.37 -1.41 -3.34
C ILE A 68 1.08 -0.15 -3.86
N ILE A 69 2.39 -0.01 -3.60
CA ILE A 69 3.20 1.14 -4.06
C ILE A 69 3.12 1.30 -5.59
N LEU A 70 2.98 0.18 -6.32
CA LEU A 70 2.85 0.19 -7.78
C LEU A 70 1.61 0.96 -8.27
N PHE A 71 0.57 1.05 -7.43
CA PHE A 71 -0.70 1.69 -7.77
C PHE A 71 -0.90 3.04 -7.09
N ASN A 72 -0.27 3.27 -5.93
CA ASN A 72 -0.40 4.50 -5.15
C ASN A 72 0.97 5.10 -4.77
N ASN A 73 1.79 5.36 -5.79
CA ASN A 73 3.16 5.85 -5.66
C ASN A 73 3.32 7.17 -4.88
N ARG A 74 2.28 8.01 -4.80
CA ARG A 74 2.31 9.27 -4.03
C ARG A 74 2.69 9.02 -2.58
N TYR A 75 2.19 7.94 -1.98
CA TYR A 75 2.39 7.64 -0.57
C TYR A 75 3.42 6.51 -0.37
N THR A 76 4.39 6.38 -1.30
CA THR A 76 5.44 5.35 -1.24
C THR A 76 6.11 5.30 0.14
N LYS A 77 6.48 6.45 0.71
CA LYS A 77 7.11 6.52 2.04
C LYS A 77 6.23 5.95 3.14
N SER A 78 4.92 6.21 3.09
CA SER A 78 3.95 5.67 4.05
C SER A 78 3.88 4.15 4.00
N TYR A 79 3.85 3.57 2.80
CA TYR A 79 3.83 2.10 2.64
C TYR A 79 5.15 1.46 3.07
N LEU A 80 6.29 2.08 2.73
CA LEU A 80 7.61 1.63 3.22
C LEU A 80 7.68 1.67 4.75
N PHE A 81 7.14 2.72 5.37
CA PHE A 81 7.06 2.85 6.83
C PHE A 81 6.19 1.76 7.47
N LEU A 82 5.01 1.48 6.91
CA LEU A 82 4.15 0.40 7.38
C LEU A 82 4.84 -0.98 7.28
N ALA A 83 5.50 -1.26 6.15
CA ALA A 83 6.28 -2.48 5.96
C ALA A 83 7.44 -2.58 6.96
N LYS A 84 8.09 -1.47 7.28
CA LYS A 84 9.17 -1.39 8.27
C LYS A 84 8.67 -1.70 9.68
N LEU A 85 7.53 -1.13 10.10
CA LEU A 85 6.91 -1.45 11.39
C LEU A 85 6.60 -2.94 11.54
N ILE A 86 6.07 -3.59 10.49
CA ILE A 86 5.80 -5.04 10.52
C ILE A 86 7.11 -5.83 10.58
N SER A 87 8.12 -5.44 9.79
CA SER A 87 9.43 -6.10 9.79
C SER A 87 10.09 -6.05 11.17
N ASP A 88 10.00 -4.91 11.86
CA ASP A 88 10.58 -4.72 13.18
C ASP A 88 9.84 -5.48 14.27
N ASP A 89 8.51 -5.34 14.35
CA ASP A 89 7.70 -5.97 15.40
C ASP A 89 7.71 -7.51 15.33
N TYR A 90 7.80 -8.06 14.12
CA TYR A 90 7.80 -9.51 13.89
C TYR A 90 9.18 -10.07 13.54
N HIS A 91 10.23 -9.26 13.63
CA HIS A 91 11.61 -9.62 13.31
C HIS A 91 11.78 -10.31 11.95
N VAL A 92 11.03 -9.85 10.94
CA VAL A 92 11.11 -10.40 9.58
C VAL A 92 12.36 -9.87 8.90
N THR A 93 13.33 -10.75 8.69
CA THR A 93 14.61 -10.42 8.06
C THR A 93 14.63 -10.65 6.55
N GLU A 94 13.68 -11.43 6.03
CA GLU A 94 13.67 -11.85 4.63
C GLU A 94 12.24 -12.02 4.11
N VAL A 95 11.99 -11.47 2.92
CA VAL A 95 10.73 -11.62 2.19
C VAL A 95 11.07 -11.98 0.76
N SER A 96 10.73 -13.21 0.37
CA SER A 96 10.98 -13.73 -0.97
C SER A 96 9.97 -13.18 -1.99
N ASN A 97 10.37 -13.09 -3.26
CA ASN A 97 9.49 -12.73 -4.38
C ASN A 97 8.91 -11.31 -4.24
N VAL A 98 9.67 -10.38 -3.66
CA VAL A 98 9.37 -8.95 -3.70
C VAL A 98 9.92 -8.40 -5.01
N ALA A 99 9.13 -7.59 -5.71
CA ALA A 99 9.60 -6.98 -6.96
C ALA A 99 10.91 -6.20 -6.71
N THR A 100 11.91 -6.39 -7.58
CA THR A 100 13.26 -5.81 -7.42
C THR A 100 13.23 -4.30 -7.16
N ILE A 101 12.30 -3.57 -7.79
CA ILE A 101 12.10 -2.13 -7.58
C ILE A 101 11.70 -1.79 -6.13
N LEU A 102 10.79 -2.57 -5.56
CA LEU A 102 10.27 -2.35 -4.21
C LEU A 102 11.32 -2.73 -3.16
N ASN A 103 12.04 -3.82 -3.39
CA ASN A 103 13.16 -4.20 -2.54
C ASN A 103 14.29 -3.16 -2.59
N PHE A 104 14.58 -2.58 -3.77
CA PHE A 104 15.53 -1.48 -3.89
C PHE A 104 15.07 -0.21 -3.17
N LEU A 105 13.79 0.16 -3.29
CA LEU A 105 13.20 1.30 -2.57
C LEU A 105 13.33 1.13 -1.05
N PHE A 106 12.98 -0.04 -0.53
CA PHE A 106 13.08 -0.35 0.89
C PHE A 106 14.53 -0.33 1.39
N TYR A 107 15.45 -0.91 0.61
CA TYR A 107 16.89 -0.84 0.88
C TYR A 107 17.42 0.59 0.87
N LYS A 108 16.99 1.42 -0.08
CA LYS A 108 17.43 2.82 -0.17
C LYS A 108 16.97 3.65 1.05
N GLU A 109 15.77 3.39 1.55
CA GLU A 109 15.20 4.13 2.69
C GLU A 109 15.76 3.66 4.03
N TYR A 110 15.90 2.34 4.24
CA TYR A 110 16.22 1.77 5.56
C TYR A 110 17.53 0.98 5.63
N GLY A 111 18.23 0.78 4.51
CA GLY A 111 19.46 -0.03 4.44
C GLY A 111 19.22 -1.55 4.55
N ILE A 112 17.97 -2.01 4.53
CA ILE A 112 17.61 -3.42 4.71
C ILE A 112 17.26 -4.04 3.36
N LYS A 113 17.90 -5.16 3.04
CA LYS A 113 17.60 -5.94 1.84
C LYS A 113 16.64 -7.08 2.19
N LEU A 114 15.37 -6.94 1.86
CA LEU A 114 14.32 -7.93 2.17
C LEU A 114 14.48 -9.19 1.33
N ASP A 115 14.66 -9.05 0.02
CA ASP A 115 14.97 -10.19 -0.86
C ASP A 115 16.47 -10.21 -1.16
N LYS A 116 17.19 -11.17 -0.58
CA LYS A 116 18.65 -11.27 -0.75
C LYS A 116 19.05 -11.65 -2.17
N SER A 117 18.19 -12.34 -2.91
CA SER A 117 18.44 -12.76 -4.29
C SER A 117 18.41 -11.61 -5.29
N ALA A 118 17.74 -10.50 -4.95
CA ALA A 118 17.58 -9.36 -5.84
C ALA A 118 18.93 -8.71 -6.22
N ASN A 119 19.18 -8.54 -7.52
CA ASN A 119 20.35 -7.82 -8.01
C ASN A 119 19.98 -6.36 -8.30
N PHE A 120 20.58 -5.43 -7.56
CA PHE A 120 20.32 -3.99 -7.73
C PHE A 120 21.07 -3.34 -8.89
N LYS A 121 22.04 -4.05 -9.51
CA LYS A 121 22.90 -3.49 -10.57
C LYS A 121 22.15 -3.02 -11.82
N GLU A 122 20.95 -3.51 -12.07
CA GLU A 122 20.13 -3.15 -13.24
C GLU A 122 19.24 -1.92 -13.03
N PHE A 123 19.14 -1.37 -11.81
CA PHE A 123 18.25 -0.23 -11.54
C PHE A 123 18.89 1.10 -11.93
N ASN A 124 18.55 1.60 -13.12
CA ASN A 124 18.80 2.99 -13.50
C ASN A 124 17.95 3.94 -12.62
N SER A 125 18.57 4.52 -11.60
CA SER A 125 17.96 5.43 -10.61
C SER A 125 17.27 6.68 -11.19
N LYS A 126 17.51 6.99 -12.47
CA LYS A 126 16.95 8.17 -13.17
C LYS A 126 15.43 8.22 -13.19
N ASN A 127 14.74 7.08 -13.12
CA ASN A 127 13.27 6.99 -13.16
C ASN A 127 12.60 6.82 -11.80
N LEU A 128 13.34 6.78 -10.68
CA LEU A 128 12.70 6.71 -9.35
C LEU A 128 12.40 8.09 -8.77
N ASP A 129 13.11 9.12 -9.23
CA ASP A 129 13.04 10.48 -8.69
C ASP A 129 11.98 11.36 -9.36
N ILE A 130 11.23 10.83 -10.33
CA ILE A 130 10.15 11.54 -11.05
C ILE A 130 8.99 12.00 -10.14
N HIS A 131 8.97 11.56 -8.88
CA HIS A 131 7.95 11.92 -7.89
C HIS A 131 8.41 12.96 -6.84
N THR A 132 9.70 13.32 -6.74
CA THR A 132 10.13 14.36 -5.78
C THR A 132 9.54 15.73 -6.09
N LYS A 133 9.13 15.96 -7.35
CA LYS A 133 8.16 17.01 -7.69
C LYS A 133 6.80 16.34 -7.91
N ASN A 134 5.77 16.84 -7.25
CA ASN A 134 4.34 16.53 -7.40
C ASN A 134 3.78 16.75 -8.83
N THR A 135 4.55 16.48 -9.88
CA THR A 135 4.33 16.92 -11.26
C THR A 135 3.38 16.01 -12.03
N ILE A 136 3.45 14.68 -11.85
CA ILE A 136 2.58 13.76 -12.60
C ILE A 136 1.12 13.88 -12.12
N TYR A 137 0.87 14.01 -10.82
CA TYR A 137 -0.49 14.25 -10.31
C TYR A 137 -1.03 15.63 -10.70
N ARG A 138 -0.19 16.67 -10.82
CA ARG A 138 -0.60 17.96 -11.42
C ARG A 138 -0.89 17.85 -12.92
N ALA A 139 -0.24 16.93 -13.62
CA ALA A 139 -0.42 16.74 -15.05
C ALA A 139 -1.68 15.92 -15.37
N ILE A 140 -2.03 14.96 -14.51
CA ILE A 140 -3.20 14.06 -14.71
C ILE A 140 -4.44 14.55 -13.93
N GLY A 141 -4.26 15.29 -12.83
CA GLY A 141 -5.33 15.91 -12.08
C GLY A 141 -5.91 17.12 -12.79
N CYS A 142 -7.13 16.97 -13.32
CA CYS A 142 -7.94 17.98 -13.99
C CYS A 142 -7.64 19.41 -13.47
N PRO A 143 -7.24 20.37 -14.34
CA PRO A 143 -7.01 21.73 -13.89
C PRO A 143 -8.31 22.26 -13.31
N LYS A 144 -8.30 22.62 -12.01
CA LYS A 144 -9.41 23.36 -11.39
C LYS A 144 -9.66 24.60 -12.26
N VAL A 145 -10.75 24.58 -13.02
CA VAL A 145 -11.32 25.76 -13.66
C VAL A 145 -11.56 26.75 -12.52
N ARG A 146 -10.76 27.82 -12.47
CA ARG A 146 -11.09 28.98 -11.63
C ARG A 146 -12.39 29.53 -12.19
N LEU A 147 -13.51 29.24 -11.54
CA LEU A 147 -14.67 30.10 -11.61
C LEU A 147 -14.25 31.43 -10.98
N ALA A 148 -13.82 32.36 -11.83
CA ALA A 148 -13.74 33.75 -11.47
C ALA A 148 -15.18 34.18 -11.13
N GLN A 149 -15.43 34.42 -9.84
CA GLN A 149 -16.52 35.29 -9.43
C GLN A 149 -16.25 36.64 -10.09
N ARG A 150 -16.97 36.93 -11.18
CA ARG A 150 -17.16 38.30 -11.66
C ARG A 150 -18.14 38.93 -10.68
N SER A 151 -17.60 39.70 -9.74
CA SER A 151 -18.37 40.71 -9.01
C SER A 151 -18.48 41.93 -9.91
N ILE A 152 -19.67 42.17 -10.45
CA ILE A 152 -20.28 43.49 -10.64
C ILE A 152 -21.77 43.32 -10.35
#